data_AF-A0AAU3EQ53-F1
#
_entry.id   AF-A0AAU3EQ53-F1
#
_cell.length_a   1.000
_cell.length_b   1.000
_cell.length_c   1.000
_cell.angle_alpha   90.00
_cell.angle_beta   90.00
_cell.angle_gamma   90.00
#
_symmetry.space_group_name_H-M   'P 1'
#
loop_
_entity.id
_entity.type
_entity.pdbx_description
1 polymer ?
#
loop_
_entity_poly.entity_id
_entity_poly.type
_entity_poly.pdbx_seq_one_letter_code
_entity_poly.pdbx_strand_id
1 'polypeptide(L)'
;MPYGPSTPEPITADPPRAEPRPLLTQAWLDLAFLHWAADPADVAPLLPPGTFPDVLDGVTYVGLVAFHMHRTGLFRLPGVPYLGSFPETNVRLYSVDGRGRRGVVFRSLDAARLIPAALGRTAFRLPYMWSRMTVDREGETFTYTSRRRLPGPRDAHSRIRIRVGERVREPSGLEHFVTARWGLHTSLLGHPLYLPNTHPRWPLYRAELTGCTENLVATAGLRTPAGEPVSVLYSPGVQVRFGRPERAG
;
A
#
# COMPACT_ATOMS: atom_id res chain seq x y z
N MET A 1 -20.36 15.53 18.33
CA MET A 1 -19.15 16.28 18.71
C MET A 1 -18.21 16.31 17.50
N PRO A 2 -17.90 17.47 16.91
CA PRO A 2 -17.01 17.54 15.77
C PRO A 2 -15.58 17.70 16.30
N TYR A 3 -14.91 16.61 16.68
CA TYR A 3 -13.48 16.67 16.88
C TYR A 3 -12.84 16.75 15.48
N GLY A 4 -12.17 17.88 15.21
CA GLY A 4 -11.13 17.91 14.17
C GLY A 4 -10.05 16.88 14.50
N PRO A 5 -9.21 16.47 13.54
CA PRO A 5 -8.18 15.47 13.80
C PRO A 5 -7.31 15.92 14.97
N SER A 6 -7.10 15.02 15.95
CA SER A 6 -6.01 15.18 16.91
C SER A 6 -4.71 15.42 16.13
N THR A 7 -3.75 16.15 16.73
CA THR A 7 -2.42 16.37 16.12
C THR A 7 -1.87 15.05 15.57
N PRO A 8 -1.60 14.95 14.25
CA PRO A 8 -1.11 13.71 13.68
C PRO A 8 0.18 13.26 14.36
N GLU A 9 0.30 11.96 14.62
CA GLU A 9 1.54 11.36 15.12
C GLU A 9 2.73 11.78 14.25
N PRO A 10 3.95 11.87 14.80
CA PRO A 10 5.12 12.17 13.98
C PRO A 10 5.36 11.05 12.96
N ILE A 11 5.94 11.40 11.80
CA ILE A 11 6.43 10.41 10.84
C ILE A 11 7.73 9.83 11.39
N THR A 12 7.72 8.55 11.70
CA THR A 12 8.88 7.84 12.26
C THR A 12 9.36 6.76 11.32
N ALA A 13 10.68 6.62 11.20
CA ALA A 13 11.31 5.55 10.43
C ALA A 13 11.07 4.16 11.06
N ASP A 14 10.82 4.12 12.37
CA ASP A 14 10.53 2.91 13.15
C ASP A 14 9.07 2.88 13.60
N PRO A 15 8.51 1.68 13.85
CA PRO A 15 7.15 1.55 14.36
C PRO A 15 7.00 2.28 15.70
N PRO A 16 5.98 3.16 15.86
CA PRO A 16 5.79 3.96 17.07
C PRO A 16 5.29 3.13 18.26
N ARG A 17 4.91 1.87 18.05
CA ARG A 17 4.30 0.99 19.05
C ARG A 17 4.94 -0.39 19.00
N ALA A 18 5.20 -0.97 20.18
CA ALA A 18 5.68 -2.34 20.31
C ALA A 18 4.61 -3.35 19.87
N GLU A 19 5.01 -4.41 19.17
CA GLU A 19 4.09 -5.43 18.66
C GLU A 19 3.48 -6.30 19.78
N PRO A 20 2.14 -6.38 19.91
CA PRO A 20 1.50 -7.57 20.45
C PRO A 20 1.62 -8.74 19.45
N ARG A 21 1.41 -9.98 19.93
CA ARG A 21 1.52 -11.23 19.14
C ARG A 21 0.86 -11.10 17.74
N PRO A 22 1.61 -11.28 16.63
CA PRO A 22 1.09 -11.03 15.30
C PRO A 22 0.02 -12.05 14.93
N LEU A 23 -1.07 -11.58 14.32
CA LEU A 23 -2.12 -12.45 13.76
C LEU A 23 -1.68 -13.04 12.43
N LEU A 24 -1.07 -12.21 11.58
CA LEU A 24 -0.66 -12.53 10.23
C LEU A 24 0.79 -12.10 10.00
N THR A 25 1.56 -12.94 9.32
CA THR A 25 2.93 -12.63 8.89
C THR A 25 3.06 -12.82 7.39
N GLN A 26 3.71 -11.88 6.73
CA GLN A 26 3.95 -11.85 5.29
C GLN A 26 5.37 -11.38 5.01
N ALA A 27 5.91 -11.69 3.84
CA ALA A 27 7.10 -11.03 3.31
C ALA A 27 6.73 -10.34 2.00
N TRP A 28 7.10 -9.07 1.87
CA TRP A 28 6.92 -8.32 0.63
C TRP A 28 8.29 -8.18 0.01
N LEU A 29 8.45 -8.62 -1.23
CA LEU A 29 9.72 -8.71 -1.96
C LEU A 29 9.63 -7.93 -3.27
N ASP A 30 10.77 -7.48 -3.77
CA ASP A 30 10.93 -6.80 -5.07
C ASP A 30 9.88 -5.69 -5.30
N LEU A 31 9.77 -4.75 -4.36
CA LEU A 31 8.76 -3.70 -4.39
C LEU A 31 9.20 -2.56 -5.30
N ALA A 32 8.31 -2.14 -6.18
CA ALA A 32 8.35 -0.86 -6.86
C ALA A 32 7.31 0.07 -6.23
N PHE A 33 7.76 1.24 -5.79
CA PHE A 33 6.90 2.29 -5.28
C PHE A 33 6.89 3.47 -6.25
N LEU A 34 5.72 3.82 -6.78
CA LEU A 34 5.51 5.04 -7.55
C LEU A 34 4.54 5.93 -6.77
N HIS A 35 4.90 7.20 -6.58
CA HIS A 35 4.03 8.15 -5.90
C HIS A 35 3.87 9.43 -6.71
N TRP A 36 2.63 9.90 -6.78
CA TRP A 36 2.28 11.20 -7.35
C TRP A 36 1.72 12.09 -6.26
N ALA A 37 2.04 13.38 -6.32
CA ALA A 37 1.38 14.38 -5.50
C ALA A 37 -0.09 14.50 -5.91
N ALA A 38 -0.96 14.71 -4.93
CA ALA A 38 -2.39 14.88 -5.13
C ALA A 38 -2.94 15.97 -4.20
N ASP A 39 -4.00 16.63 -4.64
CA ASP A 39 -4.75 17.56 -3.82
C ASP A 39 -5.47 16.80 -2.69
N PRO A 40 -5.26 17.16 -1.41
CA PRO A 40 -6.00 16.58 -0.29
C PRO A 40 -7.53 16.61 -0.49
N ALA A 41 -8.07 17.62 -1.16
CA ALA A 41 -9.50 17.76 -1.43
C ALA A 41 -10.03 16.70 -2.42
N ASP A 42 -9.22 16.26 -3.38
CA ASP A 42 -9.59 15.16 -4.29
C ASP A 42 -9.51 13.79 -3.58
N VAL A 43 -8.65 13.67 -2.56
CA VAL A 43 -8.44 12.42 -1.81
C VAL A 43 -9.45 12.23 -0.69
N ALA A 44 -9.84 13.29 0.02
CA ALA A 44 -10.71 13.22 1.20
C ALA A 44 -12.02 12.43 0.99
N PRO A 45 -12.77 12.59 -0.12
CA PRO A 45 -14.02 11.85 -0.34
C PRO A 45 -13.84 10.34 -0.50
N LEU A 46 -12.61 9.88 -0.74
CA LEU A 46 -12.28 8.47 -0.98
C LEU A 46 -11.85 7.73 0.29
N LEU A 47 -11.71 8.44 1.40
CA LEU A 47 -11.26 7.88 2.67
C LEU A 47 -12.44 7.34 3.50
N PRO A 48 -12.21 6.34 4.36
CA PRO A 48 -13.20 5.88 5.32
C PRO A 48 -13.70 7.01 6.23
N PRO A 49 -14.96 6.94 6.72
CA PRO A 49 -15.47 7.89 7.71
C PRO A 49 -14.56 8.00 8.93
N GLY A 50 -14.37 9.21 9.45
CA GLY A 50 -13.50 9.45 10.62
C GLY A 50 -12.00 9.45 10.32
N THR A 51 -11.62 9.44 9.04
CA THR A 51 -10.24 9.62 8.59
C THR A 51 -10.11 10.80 7.63
N PHE A 52 -8.94 11.42 7.63
CA PHE A 52 -8.61 12.63 6.89
C PHE A 52 -7.33 12.40 6.07
N PRO A 53 -7.12 13.11 4.95
CA PRO A 53 -5.88 13.00 4.19
C PRO A 53 -4.67 13.33 5.07
N ASP A 54 -3.64 12.48 5.00
CA ASP A 54 -2.35 12.80 5.60
C ASP A 54 -1.58 13.73 4.66
N VAL A 55 -1.06 14.83 5.19
CA VAL A 55 -0.49 15.93 4.39
C VAL A 55 0.96 16.18 4.79
N LEU A 56 1.82 16.34 3.79
CA LEU A 56 3.19 16.81 3.93
C LEU A 56 3.35 18.03 3.04
N ASP A 57 3.77 19.16 3.62
CA ASP A 57 4.00 20.42 2.90
C ASP A 57 2.80 20.87 2.04
N GLY A 58 1.58 20.67 2.54
CA GLY A 58 0.33 21.11 1.90
C GLY A 58 -0.23 20.14 0.85
N VAL A 59 0.47 19.07 0.51
CA VAL A 59 0.01 18.05 -0.45
C VAL A 59 -0.14 16.68 0.19
N THR A 60 -0.97 15.82 -0.41
CA THR A 60 -1.00 14.39 -0.10
C THR A 60 -0.50 13.59 -1.31
N TYR A 61 -0.51 12.26 -1.22
CA TYR A 61 0.07 11.41 -2.25
C TYR A 61 -0.84 10.23 -2.61
N VAL A 62 -0.74 9.81 -3.87
CA VAL A 62 -1.28 8.55 -4.36
C VAL A 62 -0.12 7.62 -4.62
N GLY A 63 -0.14 6.44 -4.03
CA GLY A 63 0.85 5.39 -4.25
C GLY A 63 0.33 4.29 -5.15
N LEU A 64 1.08 3.95 -6.21
CA LEU A 64 0.94 2.70 -6.95
C LEU A 64 2.14 1.81 -6.58
N VAL A 65 1.87 0.74 -5.85
CA VAL A 65 2.92 -0.15 -5.32
C VAL A 65 2.76 -1.53 -5.91
N ALA A 66 3.76 -2.00 -6.65
CA ALA A 66 3.78 -3.32 -7.25
C ALA A 66 4.87 -4.17 -6.60
N PHE A 67 4.56 -5.40 -6.22
CA PHE A 67 5.49 -6.24 -5.47
C PHE A 67 5.16 -7.72 -5.54
N HIS A 68 6.10 -8.53 -5.05
CA HIS A 68 5.89 -9.95 -4.77
C HIS A 68 5.50 -10.17 -3.31
N MET A 69 4.30 -10.67 -3.08
CA MET A 69 3.93 -11.29 -1.82
C MET A 69 4.61 -12.66 -1.71
N HIS A 70 5.28 -12.95 -0.60
CA HIS A 70 5.95 -14.23 -0.32
C HIS A 70 5.58 -14.74 1.08
N ARG A 71 5.29 -16.05 1.19
CA ARG A 71 4.97 -16.77 2.46
C ARG A 71 3.97 -16.06 3.37
N THR A 72 2.69 -16.08 2.98
CA THR A 72 1.59 -15.69 3.88
C THR A 72 1.34 -16.79 4.92
N GLY A 73 1.65 -16.51 6.19
CA GLY A 73 1.44 -17.41 7.31
C GLY A 73 0.45 -16.83 8.32
N LEU A 74 -0.53 -17.63 8.74
CA LEU A 74 -1.48 -17.28 9.80
C LEU A 74 -0.98 -17.86 11.13
N PHE A 75 -1.00 -17.08 12.22
CA PHE A 75 -0.58 -17.54 13.56
C PHE A 75 0.80 -18.24 13.63
N ARG A 76 1.79 -17.80 12.84
CA ARG A 76 3.14 -18.39 12.70
C ARG A 76 3.21 -19.79 12.08
N LEU A 77 2.12 -20.29 11.48
CA LEU A 77 2.18 -21.54 10.72
C LEU A 77 2.99 -21.35 9.42
N PRO A 78 3.72 -22.39 8.96
CA PRO A 78 4.39 -22.35 7.68
C PRO A 78 3.38 -22.03 6.57
N GLY A 79 3.80 -21.19 5.61
CA GLY A 79 2.92 -20.72 4.53
C GLY A 79 2.25 -21.88 3.82
N VAL A 80 0.94 -21.80 3.66
CA VAL A 80 0.13 -22.88 3.08
C VAL A 80 0.42 -23.00 1.58
N PRO A 81 0.78 -24.19 1.05
CA PRO A 81 0.87 -24.42 -0.39
C PRO A 81 -0.47 -24.03 -1.02
N TYR A 82 -0.45 -23.21 -2.08
CA TYR A 82 -1.61 -22.57 -2.73
C TYR A 82 -2.04 -21.19 -2.17
N LEU A 83 -1.70 -20.82 -0.92
CA LEU A 83 -1.71 -19.42 -0.43
C LEU A 83 -0.36 -18.68 -0.62
N GLY A 84 0.57 -19.34 -1.31
CA GLY A 84 2.01 -19.01 -1.45
C GLY A 84 2.35 -17.67 -2.11
N SER A 85 3.45 -17.63 -2.86
CA SER A 85 3.99 -16.38 -3.41
C SER A 85 3.20 -15.91 -4.63
N PHE A 86 2.89 -14.62 -4.71
CA PHE A 86 2.17 -14.03 -5.84
C PHE A 86 2.47 -12.54 -6.02
N PRO A 87 2.39 -12.01 -7.25
CA PRO A 87 2.41 -10.58 -7.46
C PRO A 87 1.15 -9.90 -6.93
N GLU A 88 1.33 -8.71 -6.36
CA GLU A 88 0.26 -7.81 -5.94
C GLU A 88 0.61 -6.37 -6.37
N THR A 89 -0.40 -5.64 -6.84
CA THR A 89 -0.31 -4.20 -7.12
C THR A 89 -1.41 -3.50 -6.35
N ASN A 90 -1.06 -2.51 -5.54
CA ASN A 90 -2.03 -1.72 -4.80
C ASN A 90 -2.02 -0.24 -5.19
N VAL A 91 -3.22 0.34 -5.16
CA VAL A 91 -3.42 1.78 -5.17
C VAL A 91 -3.75 2.19 -3.74
N ARG A 92 -2.88 2.97 -3.13
CA ARG A 92 -2.98 3.37 -1.73
C ARG A 92 -2.95 4.90 -1.57
N LEU A 93 -3.68 5.35 -0.56
CA LEU A 93 -3.76 6.73 -0.10
C LEU A 93 -3.21 6.82 1.32
N TYR A 94 -2.87 8.02 1.77
CA TYR A 94 -2.34 8.27 3.10
C TYR A 94 -3.37 9.00 3.95
N SER A 95 -3.61 8.51 5.16
CA SER A 95 -4.65 9.08 6.02
C SER A 95 -4.25 9.11 7.50
N VAL A 96 -4.94 9.98 8.22
CA VAL A 96 -4.87 10.13 9.68
C VAL A 96 -6.27 9.94 10.25
N ASP A 97 -6.43 9.19 11.34
CA ASP A 97 -7.71 9.07 12.05
C ASP A 97 -7.93 10.18 13.09
N GLY A 98 -9.13 10.21 13.70
CA GLY A 98 -9.47 11.16 14.77
C GLY A 98 -8.52 11.14 15.97
N ARG A 99 -7.76 10.06 16.17
CA ARG A 99 -6.75 9.91 17.25
C ARG A 99 -5.35 10.34 16.83
N GLY A 100 -5.16 10.82 15.60
CA GLY A 100 -3.87 11.21 15.07
C GLY A 100 -3.04 10.04 14.53
N ARG A 101 -3.55 8.81 14.49
CA ARG A 101 -2.80 7.65 13.99
C ARG A 101 -2.68 7.73 12.48
N ARG A 102 -1.46 7.59 11.97
CA ARG A 102 -1.19 7.55 10.52
C ARG A 102 -1.34 6.14 9.97
N GLY A 103 -1.89 6.05 8.77
CA GLY A 103 -2.02 4.78 8.07
C GLY A 103 -2.16 4.97 6.57
N VAL A 104 -2.36 3.85 5.89
CA VAL A 104 -2.75 3.83 4.48
C VAL A 104 -4.21 3.45 4.34
N VAL A 105 -4.82 3.87 3.23
CA VAL A 105 -6.13 3.39 2.78
C VAL A 105 -5.93 2.76 1.42
N PHE A 106 -6.28 1.49 1.27
CA PHE A 106 -6.27 0.84 -0.04
C PHE A 106 -7.54 1.17 -0.81
N ARG A 107 -7.38 1.60 -2.06
CA ARG A 107 -8.48 1.80 -3.02
C ARG A 107 -8.56 0.68 -4.05
N SER A 108 -7.43 0.06 -4.36
CA SER A 108 -7.35 -1.18 -5.12
C SER A 108 -6.25 -2.07 -4.57
N LEU A 109 -6.50 -3.38 -4.56
CA LEU A 109 -5.53 -4.44 -4.22
C LEU A 109 -5.61 -5.51 -5.29
N ASP A 110 -4.97 -5.28 -6.44
CA ASP A 110 -4.93 -6.25 -7.53
C ASP A 110 -3.96 -7.38 -7.18
N ALA A 111 -4.47 -8.61 -7.06
CA ALA A 111 -3.69 -9.76 -6.62
C ALA A 111 -3.89 -10.97 -7.55
N ALA A 112 -2.82 -11.74 -7.78
CA ALA A 112 -2.90 -12.91 -8.66
C ALA A 112 -3.65 -14.10 -8.03
N ARG A 113 -3.79 -14.15 -6.69
CA ARG A 113 -4.43 -15.26 -5.97
C ARG A 113 -5.76 -14.87 -5.33
N LEU A 114 -6.79 -15.64 -5.67
CA LEU A 114 -8.19 -15.41 -5.30
C LEU A 114 -8.49 -15.63 -3.80
N ILE A 115 -7.81 -16.57 -3.13
CA ILE A 115 -8.18 -16.98 -1.76
C ILE A 115 -7.76 -15.96 -0.68
N PRO A 116 -6.49 -15.47 -0.63
CA PRO A 116 -6.13 -14.37 0.26
C PRO A 116 -6.95 -13.09 -0.03
N ALA A 117 -7.20 -12.83 -1.32
CA ALA A 117 -8.05 -11.74 -1.78
C ALA A 117 -9.49 -11.83 -1.25
N ALA A 118 -10.09 -13.01 -1.34
CA ALA A 118 -11.44 -13.28 -0.84
C ALA A 118 -11.50 -13.18 0.69
N LEU A 119 -10.49 -13.69 1.41
CA LEU A 119 -10.42 -13.62 2.87
C LEU A 119 -10.23 -12.19 3.39
N GLY A 120 -9.37 -11.39 2.72
CA GLY A 120 -9.22 -9.96 3.00
C GLY A 120 -10.49 -9.16 2.71
N ARG A 121 -11.24 -9.54 1.66
CA ARG A 121 -12.56 -8.95 1.33
C ARG A 121 -13.63 -9.28 2.37
N THR A 122 -13.71 -10.53 2.83
CA THR A 122 -14.75 -10.96 3.77
C THR A 122 -14.47 -10.53 5.20
N ALA A 123 -13.21 -10.56 5.66
CA ALA A 123 -12.85 -10.21 7.03
C ALA A 123 -12.65 -8.70 7.26
N PHE A 124 -12.13 -7.97 6.26
CA PHE A 124 -11.70 -6.57 6.43
C PHE A 124 -12.25 -5.61 5.37
N ARG A 125 -13.15 -6.08 4.48
CA ARG A 125 -13.71 -5.32 3.34
C ARG A 125 -12.66 -4.62 2.47
N LEU A 126 -11.47 -5.22 2.36
CA LEU A 126 -10.40 -4.67 1.54
C LEU A 126 -10.73 -4.82 0.05
N PRO A 127 -10.36 -3.86 -0.82
CA PRO A 127 -10.74 -3.85 -2.24
C PRO A 127 -9.91 -4.81 -3.10
N TYR A 128 -9.85 -6.10 -2.75
CA TYR A 128 -9.01 -7.09 -3.45
C TYR A 128 -9.55 -7.52 -4.81
N MET A 129 -8.90 -7.11 -5.88
CA MET A 129 -9.29 -7.44 -7.24
C MET A 129 -8.48 -8.64 -7.72
N TRP A 130 -9.13 -9.69 -8.20
CA TRP A 130 -8.45 -10.81 -8.83
C TRP A 130 -7.94 -10.40 -10.21
N SER A 131 -6.64 -10.52 -10.42
CA SER A 131 -5.95 -10.02 -11.60
C SER A 131 -4.97 -11.06 -12.17
N ARG A 132 -4.74 -11.04 -13.49
CA ARG A 132 -3.62 -11.77 -14.10
C ARG A 132 -2.38 -10.91 -13.95
N MET A 133 -1.32 -11.42 -13.36
CA MET A 133 -0.13 -10.64 -13.06
C MET A 133 1.16 -11.39 -13.35
N THR A 134 2.19 -10.67 -13.74
CA THR A 134 3.57 -11.16 -13.85
C THR A 134 4.51 -10.14 -13.23
N VAL A 135 5.66 -10.61 -12.77
CA VAL A 135 6.79 -9.76 -12.47
C VAL A 135 8.02 -10.44 -13.04
N ASP A 136 8.71 -9.72 -13.90
CA ASP A 136 9.84 -10.21 -14.65
C ASP A 136 11.06 -9.36 -14.30
N ARG A 137 12.21 -10.01 -14.09
CA ARG A 137 13.48 -9.34 -13.77
C ARG A 137 14.50 -9.65 -14.85
N GLU A 138 15.06 -8.60 -15.43
CA GLU A 138 16.13 -8.63 -16.44
C GLU A 138 17.29 -7.76 -15.93
N GLY A 139 18.30 -8.39 -15.32
CA GLY A 139 19.39 -7.66 -14.65
C GLY A 139 18.88 -6.78 -13.50
N GLU A 140 19.01 -5.46 -13.67
CA GLU A 140 18.53 -4.42 -12.73
C GLU A 140 17.16 -3.84 -13.12
N THR A 141 16.55 -4.36 -14.19
CA THR A 141 15.25 -3.90 -14.66
C THR A 141 14.16 -4.85 -14.19
N PHE A 142 13.10 -4.30 -13.60
CA PHE A 142 11.90 -5.04 -13.20
C PHE A 142 10.71 -4.57 -14.04
N THR A 143 9.91 -5.53 -14.52
CA THR A 143 8.64 -5.27 -15.20
C THR A 143 7.51 -5.93 -14.43
N TYR A 144 6.53 -5.13 -13.98
CA TYR A 144 5.35 -5.59 -13.27
C TYR A 144 4.14 -5.43 -14.18
N THR A 145 3.36 -6.49 -14.36
CA THR A 145 2.11 -6.44 -15.13
C THR A 145 0.93 -6.85 -14.27
N SER A 146 -0.20 -6.17 -14.45
CA SER A 146 -1.48 -6.52 -13.86
C SER A 146 -2.60 -6.27 -14.87
N ARG A 147 -3.53 -7.21 -14.97
CA ARG A 147 -4.78 -7.06 -15.74
C ARG A 147 -5.93 -7.64 -14.96
N ARG A 148 -6.87 -6.78 -14.56
CA ARG A 148 -8.00 -7.15 -13.71
C ARG A 148 -8.93 -8.12 -14.41
N ARG A 149 -9.33 -9.16 -13.68
CA ARG A 149 -10.34 -10.12 -14.11
C ARG A 149 -11.67 -9.82 -13.45
N LEU A 150 -11.68 -9.82 -12.12
CA LEU A 150 -12.89 -9.67 -11.32
C LEU A 150 -12.60 -9.08 -9.94
N PRO A 151 -13.50 -8.30 -9.33
CA PRO A 151 -14.67 -7.69 -9.97
C PRO A 151 -14.24 -6.66 -11.03
N GLY A 152 -15.20 -6.16 -11.81
CA GLY A 152 -14.93 -5.17 -12.85
C GLY A 152 -14.38 -3.84 -12.32
N PRO A 153 -13.88 -2.97 -13.21
CA PRO A 153 -13.93 -3.12 -14.67
C PRO A 153 -12.75 -3.97 -15.21
N ARG A 154 -12.96 -4.70 -16.31
CA ARG A 154 -12.03 -5.73 -16.83
C ARG A 154 -10.90 -5.18 -17.71
N ASP A 155 -11.00 -3.92 -18.09
CA ASP A 155 -10.00 -3.12 -18.77
C ASP A 155 -9.02 -2.44 -17.79
N ALA A 156 -9.24 -2.58 -16.48
CA ALA A 156 -8.28 -2.13 -15.47
C ALA A 156 -6.95 -2.90 -15.59
N HIS A 157 -5.85 -2.20 -15.75
CA HIS A 157 -4.53 -2.77 -16.00
C HIS A 157 -3.40 -1.83 -15.55
N SER A 158 -2.22 -2.42 -15.36
CA SER A 158 -0.96 -1.69 -15.19
C SER A 158 0.20 -2.46 -15.82
N ARG A 159 1.13 -1.74 -16.43
CA ARG A 159 2.46 -2.21 -16.82
C ARG A 159 3.48 -1.18 -16.36
N ILE A 160 4.31 -1.56 -15.40
CA ILE A 160 5.31 -0.70 -14.77
C ILE A 160 6.68 -1.31 -15.07
N ARG A 161 7.62 -0.53 -15.61
CA ARG A 161 8.99 -0.94 -15.85
C ARG A 161 9.94 0.04 -15.15
N ILE A 162 10.70 -0.46 -14.19
CA ILE A 162 11.69 0.34 -13.45
C ILE A 162 13.09 -0.21 -13.67
N ARG A 163 14.09 0.66 -13.62
CA ARG A 163 15.50 0.30 -13.50
C ARG A 163 15.97 0.69 -12.11
N VAL A 164 16.48 -0.28 -11.35
CA VAL A 164 16.99 -0.05 -9.99
C VAL A 164 18.32 0.70 -10.08
N GLY A 165 18.47 1.74 -9.26
CA GLY A 165 19.68 2.54 -9.14
C GLY A 165 20.30 2.42 -7.75
N GLU A 166 20.88 3.51 -7.27
CA GLU A 166 21.67 3.52 -6.03
C GLU A 166 20.83 3.33 -4.76
N ARG A 167 21.47 2.76 -3.72
CA ARG A 167 20.85 2.61 -2.40
C ARG A 167 20.66 3.97 -1.73
N VAL A 168 19.45 4.21 -1.23
CA VAL A 168 19.15 5.36 -0.37
C VAL A 168 19.68 5.06 1.03
N ARG A 169 20.72 5.80 1.45
CA ARG A 169 21.30 5.68 2.80
C ARG A 169 20.51 6.46 3.84
N GLU A 170 20.06 7.65 3.46
CA GLU A 170 19.34 8.59 4.31
C GLU A 170 18.04 8.99 3.61
N PRO A 171 16.91 8.35 3.96
CA PRO A 171 15.63 8.69 3.35
C PRO A 171 15.20 10.11 3.74
N SER A 172 14.75 10.89 2.75
CA SER A 172 14.16 12.22 2.92
C SER A 172 12.83 12.18 3.67
N GLY A 173 12.32 13.35 4.04
CA GLY A 173 10.98 13.49 4.66
C GLY A 173 9.87 12.88 3.80
N LEU A 174 9.93 13.08 2.47
CA LEU A 174 8.99 12.47 1.53
C LEU A 174 9.11 10.94 1.54
N GLU A 175 10.32 10.39 1.53
CA GLU A 175 10.51 8.93 1.50
C GLU A 175 10.01 8.25 2.76
N HIS A 176 10.26 8.86 3.93
CA HIS A 176 9.64 8.41 5.17
C HIS A 176 8.11 8.56 5.12
N PHE A 177 7.61 9.67 4.60
CA PHE A 177 6.17 9.88 4.45
C PHE A 177 5.55 8.78 3.57
N VAL A 178 6.10 8.44 2.42
CA VAL A 178 5.42 7.50 1.53
C VAL A 178 5.66 6.03 1.90
N THR A 179 6.71 5.70 2.67
CA THR A 179 7.07 4.29 2.95
C THR A 179 6.88 3.85 4.40
N ALA A 180 7.07 4.72 5.40
CA ALA A 180 6.97 4.37 6.81
C ALA A 180 5.51 4.49 7.29
N ARG A 181 4.72 3.45 7.05
CA ARG A 181 3.29 3.42 7.40
C ARG A 181 2.92 2.18 8.21
N TRP A 182 2.56 2.45 9.46
CA TRP A 182 2.40 1.46 10.54
C TRP A 182 0.97 1.00 10.77
N GLY A 183 0.09 1.29 9.82
CA GLY A 183 -1.31 0.95 9.95
C GLY A 183 -2.10 1.08 8.67
N LEU A 184 -3.27 0.46 8.67
CA LEU A 184 -4.25 0.46 7.59
C LEU A 184 -5.59 0.94 8.15
N HIS A 185 -6.13 2.00 7.56
CA HIS A 185 -7.49 2.45 7.82
C HIS A 185 -8.45 1.78 6.84
N THR A 186 -9.51 1.17 7.36
CA THR A 186 -10.59 0.57 6.58
C THR A 186 -11.92 0.81 7.29
N SER A 187 -13.02 0.32 6.71
CA SER A 187 -14.32 0.30 7.38
C SER A 187 -15.01 -1.05 7.20
N LEU A 188 -15.65 -1.52 8.27
CA LEU A 188 -16.46 -2.75 8.25
C LEU A 188 -17.86 -2.40 8.75
N LEU A 189 -18.87 -2.67 7.91
CA LEU A 189 -20.27 -2.33 8.19
C LEU A 189 -20.48 -0.84 8.59
N GLY A 190 -19.71 0.06 7.97
CA GLY A 190 -19.77 1.50 8.25
C GLY A 190 -18.96 1.93 9.49
N HIS A 191 -18.39 0.99 10.24
CA HIS A 191 -17.54 1.30 11.39
C HIS A 191 -16.07 1.42 10.96
N PRO A 192 -15.39 2.52 11.31
CA PRO A 192 -13.98 2.71 11.00
C PRO A 192 -13.10 1.77 11.83
N LEU A 193 -12.16 1.12 11.15
CA LEU A 193 -11.20 0.17 11.70
C LEU A 193 -9.77 0.60 11.38
N TYR A 194 -8.89 0.37 12.34
CA TYR A 194 -7.46 0.52 12.22
C TYR A 194 -6.80 -0.86 12.39
N LEU A 195 -6.03 -1.29 11.39
CA LEU A 195 -5.22 -2.50 11.46
C LEU A 195 -3.75 -2.09 11.61
N PRO A 196 -3.14 -2.23 12.80
CA PRO A 196 -1.73 -1.94 12.97
C PRO A 196 -0.89 -2.95 12.18
N ASN A 197 0.18 -2.46 11.55
CA ASN A 197 1.19 -3.28 10.91
C ASN A 197 2.58 -2.85 11.39
N THR A 198 3.53 -3.78 11.34
CA THR A 198 4.93 -3.51 11.62
C THR A 198 5.81 -4.21 10.60
N HIS A 199 6.89 -3.54 10.24
CA HIS A 199 7.95 -4.06 9.39
C HIS A 199 9.29 -3.39 9.77
N PRO A 200 10.44 -4.04 9.52
CA PRO A 200 11.73 -3.36 9.58
C PRO A 200 11.77 -2.14 8.65
N ARG A 201 12.71 -1.23 8.88
CA ARG A 201 12.98 -0.12 7.94
C ARG A 201 13.20 -0.67 6.53
N TRP A 202 12.57 -0.04 5.56
CA TRP A 202 12.71 -0.41 4.14
C TRP A 202 14.16 -0.22 3.68
N PRO A 203 14.81 -1.25 3.10
CA PRO A 203 16.04 -1.04 2.33
C PRO A 203 15.68 -0.36 1.00
N LEU A 204 15.73 0.97 0.96
CA LEU A 204 15.32 1.73 -0.21
C LEU A 204 16.45 1.92 -1.22
N TYR A 205 16.09 1.89 -2.49
CA TYR A 205 16.92 2.21 -3.64
C TYR A 205 16.18 3.23 -4.50
N ARG A 206 16.93 4.16 -5.10
CA ARG A 206 16.43 4.99 -6.19
C ARG A 206 16.05 4.06 -7.35
N ALA A 207 15.03 4.43 -8.10
CA ALA A 207 14.68 3.72 -9.32
C ALA A 207 14.23 4.70 -10.39
N GLU A 208 14.62 4.43 -11.63
CA GLU A 208 14.19 5.17 -12.80
C GLU A 208 12.93 4.52 -13.38
N LEU A 209 11.89 5.30 -13.64
CA LEU A 209 10.69 4.81 -14.31
C LEU A 209 10.89 4.82 -15.83
N THR A 210 11.27 3.67 -16.38
CA THR A 210 11.52 3.52 -17.82
C THR A 210 10.25 3.28 -18.65
N GLY A 211 9.11 3.03 -18.00
CA GLY A 211 7.82 2.92 -18.66
C GLY A 211 6.68 2.68 -17.68
N CYS A 212 5.55 3.37 -17.90
CA CYS A 212 4.34 3.17 -17.12
C CYS A 212 3.11 3.33 -18.02
N THR A 213 2.30 2.29 -18.10
CA THR A 213 0.99 2.32 -18.75
C THR A 213 -0.01 1.70 -17.79
N GLU A 214 -0.88 2.52 -17.21
CA GLU A 214 -1.83 2.06 -16.20
C GLU A 214 -3.11 2.90 -16.24
N ASN A 215 -4.19 2.32 -15.74
CA ASN A 215 -5.44 3.02 -15.43
C ASN A 215 -6.01 2.60 -14.06
N LEU A 216 -5.19 1.96 -13.22
CA LEU A 216 -5.60 1.50 -11.89
C LEU A 216 -5.89 2.67 -10.97
N VAL A 217 -5.10 3.74 -11.04
CA VAL A 217 -5.31 4.97 -10.24
C VAL A 217 -6.66 5.60 -10.58
N ALA A 218 -6.94 5.82 -11.87
CA ALA A 218 -8.22 6.35 -12.33
C ALA A 218 -9.39 5.44 -11.95
N THR A 219 -9.24 4.13 -12.16
CA THR A 219 -10.25 3.12 -11.79
C THR A 219 -10.53 3.09 -10.30
N ALA A 220 -9.57 3.48 -9.46
CA ALA A 220 -9.71 3.54 -8.01
C ALA A 220 -10.51 4.77 -7.52
N GLY A 221 -10.94 5.65 -8.44
CA GLY A 221 -11.75 6.84 -8.20
C GLY A 221 -10.94 8.14 -8.07
N LEU A 222 -9.63 8.09 -8.35
CA LEU A 222 -8.75 9.25 -8.31
C LEU A 222 -8.66 9.90 -9.68
N ARG A 223 -8.27 11.18 -9.73
CA ARG A 223 -7.86 11.79 -10.99
C ARG A 223 -6.61 11.08 -11.51
N THR A 224 -6.53 10.87 -12.82
CA THR A 224 -5.29 10.40 -13.44
C THR A 224 -4.18 11.37 -13.09
N PRO A 225 -3.06 10.92 -12.50
CA PRO A 225 -1.96 11.81 -12.17
C PRO A 225 -1.45 12.53 -13.41
N ALA A 226 -1.28 13.84 -13.31
CA ALA A 226 -0.65 14.61 -14.37
C ALA A 226 0.88 14.55 -14.20
N GLY A 227 1.58 14.14 -15.26
CA GLY A 227 3.05 14.11 -15.28
C GLY A 227 3.68 12.87 -14.64
N GLU A 228 4.99 12.95 -14.42
CA GLU A 228 5.79 11.86 -13.85
C GLU A 228 5.61 11.74 -12.33
N PRO A 229 5.83 10.55 -11.73
CA PRO A 229 5.79 10.40 -10.28
C PRO A 229 6.88 11.25 -9.63
N VAL A 230 6.52 11.92 -8.53
CA VAL A 230 7.45 12.71 -7.70
C VAL A 230 8.39 11.84 -6.87
N SER A 231 8.09 10.54 -6.76
CA SER A 231 8.96 9.56 -6.10
C SER A 231 8.83 8.19 -6.78
N VAL A 232 9.98 7.63 -7.16
CA VAL A 232 10.11 6.27 -7.69
C VAL A 232 11.20 5.55 -6.88
N LEU A 233 10.81 4.50 -6.17
CA LEU A 233 11.69 3.75 -5.27
C LEU A 233 11.58 2.26 -5.53
N TYR A 234 12.68 1.56 -5.25
CA TYR A 234 12.73 0.12 -5.19
C TYR A 234 13.09 -0.37 -3.79
N SER A 235 12.60 -1.53 -3.39
CA SER A 235 13.08 -2.25 -2.21
C SER A 235 13.14 -3.75 -2.47
N PRO A 236 14.22 -4.46 -2.08
CA PRO A 236 14.30 -5.90 -2.18
C PRO A 236 13.31 -6.62 -1.25
N GLY A 237 12.82 -5.93 -0.22
CA GLY A 237 11.74 -6.42 0.62
C GLY A 237 11.97 -6.38 2.11
N VAL A 238 10.89 -6.67 2.84
CA VAL A 238 10.85 -6.76 4.30
C VAL A 238 9.85 -7.82 4.75
N GLN A 239 9.98 -8.27 6.00
CA GLN A 239 8.93 -9.03 6.66
C GLN A 239 7.91 -8.07 7.29
N VAL A 240 6.64 -8.32 7.04
CA VAL A 240 5.51 -7.53 7.54
C VAL A 240 4.68 -8.40 8.47
N ARG A 241 4.19 -7.77 9.53
CA ARG A 241 3.38 -8.38 10.57
C ARG A 241 2.16 -7.51 10.83
N PHE A 242 1.01 -8.15 10.98
CA PHE A 242 -0.25 -7.45 11.27
C PHE A 242 -0.75 -7.80 12.66
N GLY A 243 -1.12 -6.77 13.42
CA GLY A 243 -1.71 -6.89 14.74
C GLY A 243 -3.23 -7.09 14.69
N ARG A 244 -3.85 -7.05 15.87
CA ARG A 244 -5.31 -7.16 16.00
C ARG A 244 -5.99 -5.87 15.53
N PRO A 245 -7.14 -5.95 14.83
CA PRO A 245 -7.90 -4.77 14.47
C PRO A 245 -8.37 -3.98 15.70
N GLU A 246 -8.28 -2.67 15.61
CA GLU A 246 -8.73 -1.71 16.61
C GLU A 246 -9.79 -0.78 16.00
N ARG A 247 -10.61 -0.13 16.83
CA ARG A 247 -11.51 0.93 16.34
C ARG A 247 -10.70 2.17 15.95
N ALA A 248 -11.04 2.78 14.82
CA ALA A 248 -10.54 4.10 14.40
C ALA A 248 -11.56 5.17 14.80
N GLY A 249 -11.51 5.64 16.05
CA GLY A 249 -12.48 6.60 16.58
C GLY A 249 -11.90 7.43 17.70
#